data_AF-A0A4R0XIQ2-F1
#
_entry.id   AF-A0A4R0XIQ2-F1
#
_cell.length_a   1.000
_cell.length_b   1.000
_cell.length_c   1.000
_cell.angle_alpha   90.00
_cell.angle_beta   90.00
_cell.angle_gamma   90.00
#
_symmetry.space_group_name_H-M   'P 1'
#
loop_
_entity.id
_entity.type
_entity.pdbx_description
1 polymer ?
#
loop_
_entity_poly.entity_id
_entity_poly.type
_entity_poly.pdbx_seq_one_letter_code
_entity_poly.pdbx_strand_id
1 'polypeptide(L)'
;MTGEWIEWLSKLRDYVRTLRDQSNHVVSRVAISSGQWLVIFTEPAAAFLDAADVNSANILVFQTDSFVRESDHIFGQLSYGQLVTDIPSPLRATQLSGYISANAVRRVFRALWTRWEASGSAGVLDTFPQLIVYPAAILERSDGALLQVAEGRSARQFVPADATTLKGHLDAVRQSSDSLLEAIFEQLERRFEVSDLAAFPGFPVTPLRGSRVGLVPEPLQRRVQFVRPWPDRADEFLLVTGASSHFLLEGPTVDPCMGHNWASCQEAGVEVGRAPVIFSSVDPKAFYISGANHHCAHRGIHDRRQGSCYVAAFESFLCCRACIFQQICWPDGAGPALPCGLSN
;
A
#
# COMPACT_ATOMS: atom_id res chain seq x y z
N MET A 1 -27.32 -29.33 -28.76
CA MET A 1 -26.22 -28.58 -28.10
C MET A 1 -26.44 -28.36 -26.59
N THR A 2 -27.35 -29.06 -25.91
CA THR A 2 -27.68 -28.78 -24.49
C THR A 2 -27.11 -29.79 -23.49
N GLY A 3 -27.07 -31.08 -23.81
CA GLY A 3 -26.60 -32.12 -22.86
C GLY A 3 -25.09 -32.09 -22.60
N GLU A 4 -24.30 -32.03 -23.67
CA GLU A 4 -22.83 -32.04 -23.58
C GLU A 4 -22.29 -30.80 -22.84
N TRP A 5 -22.90 -29.63 -23.07
CA TRP A 5 -22.58 -28.38 -22.37
C TRP A 5 -22.80 -28.48 -20.87
N ILE A 6 -23.89 -29.11 -20.44
CA ILE A 6 -24.20 -29.33 -19.01
C ILE A 6 -23.16 -30.27 -18.38
N GLU A 7 -22.70 -31.29 -19.10
CA GLU A 7 -21.63 -32.18 -18.61
C GLU A 7 -20.30 -31.46 -18.45
N TRP A 8 -19.90 -30.63 -19.42
CA TRP A 8 -18.69 -29.82 -19.32
C TRP A 8 -18.72 -28.87 -18.12
N LEU A 9 -19.85 -28.18 -17.90
CA LEU A 9 -20.03 -27.32 -16.73
C LEU A 9 -20.03 -28.11 -15.41
N SER A 10 -20.61 -29.31 -15.38
CA SER A 10 -20.56 -30.17 -14.18
C SER A 10 -19.12 -30.58 -13.86
N LYS A 11 -18.35 -31.04 -14.86
CA LYS A 11 -16.94 -31.40 -14.67
C LYS A 11 -16.11 -30.21 -14.16
N LEU A 12 -16.39 -29.02 -14.69
CA LEU A 12 -15.70 -27.80 -14.27
C LEU A 12 -16.03 -27.44 -12.81
N ARG A 13 -17.30 -27.51 -12.43
CA ARG A 13 -17.76 -27.31 -11.05
C ARG A 13 -17.09 -28.29 -10.10
N ASP A 14 -17.05 -29.55 -10.48
CA ASP A 14 -16.48 -30.61 -9.65
C ASP A 14 -14.96 -30.41 -9.48
N TYR A 15 -14.25 -30.01 -10.55
CA TYR A 15 -12.84 -29.60 -10.46
C TYR A 15 -12.62 -28.43 -9.49
N VAL A 16 -13.41 -27.35 -9.59
CA VAL A 16 -13.31 -26.17 -8.70
C VAL A 16 -13.58 -26.58 -7.24
N ARG A 17 -14.57 -27.43 -7.00
CA ARG A 17 -14.89 -27.97 -5.66
C ARG A 17 -13.76 -28.81 -5.10
N THR A 18 -13.29 -29.80 -5.84
CA THR A 18 -12.23 -30.72 -5.40
C THR A 18 -10.95 -29.96 -5.09
N LEU A 19 -10.58 -28.97 -5.91
CA LEU A 19 -9.37 -28.19 -5.67
C LEU A 19 -9.47 -27.32 -4.42
N ARG A 20 -10.63 -26.70 -4.15
CA ARG A 20 -10.89 -26.01 -2.88
C ARG A 20 -10.80 -26.98 -1.71
N ASP A 21 -11.46 -28.12 -1.78
CA ASP A 21 -11.53 -29.06 -0.66
C ASP A 21 -10.15 -29.66 -0.31
N GLN A 22 -9.26 -29.78 -1.30
CA GLN A 22 -7.90 -30.31 -1.11
C GLN A 22 -6.87 -29.25 -0.68
N SER A 23 -6.97 -28.03 -1.21
CA SER A 23 -5.94 -26.99 -1.04
C SER A 23 -6.36 -25.83 -0.14
N ASN A 24 -7.66 -25.74 0.21
CA ASN A 24 -8.29 -24.58 0.84
C ASN A 24 -8.16 -23.27 0.03
N HIS A 25 -7.74 -23.35 -1.23
CA HIS A 25 -7.64 -22.24 -2.18
C HIS A 25 -8.62 -22.43 -3.32
N VAL A 26 -9.15 -21.33 -3.85
CA VAL A 26 -10.04 -21.37 -5.03
C VAL A 26 -9.29 -20.92 -6.27
N VAL A 27 -9.45 -21.68 -7.35
CA VAL A 27 -8.94 -21.26 -8.66
C VAL A 27 -9.51 -19.90 -9.04
N SER A 28 -8.60 -19.02 -9.43
CA SER A 28 -8.93 -17.62 -9.68
C SER A 28 -9.53 -17.38 -11.05
N ARG A 29 -9.20 -18.24 -12.01
CA ARG A 29 -9.80 -18.30 -13.34
C ARG A 29 -9.93 -19.75 -13.75
N VAL A 30 -10.98 -20.05 -14.51
CA VAL A 30 -11.08 -21.33 -15.22
C VAL A 30 -11.57 -21.05 -16.62
N ALA A 31 -10.98 -21.72 -17.61
CA ALA A 31 -11.39 -21.61 -18.99
C ALA A 31 -11.76 -22.97 -19.57
N ILE A 32 -12.77 -22.99 -20.44
CA ILE A 32 -13.17 -24.14 -21.25
C ILE A 32 -13.24 -23.74 -22.71
N SER A 33 -12.89 -24.65 -23.61
CA SER A 33 -12.86 -24.39 -25.05
C SER A 33 -13.33 -25.61 -25.84
N SER A 34 -13.88 -25.36 -27.02
CA SER A 34 -14.28 -26.38 -28.00
C SER A 34 -13.59 -26.22 -29.37
N GLY A 35 -12.59 -25.34 -29.48
CA GLY A 35 -11.98 -24.94 -30.74
C GLY A 35 -12.84 -23.99 -31.61
N GLN A 36 -14.14 -23.84 -31.30
CA GLN A 36 -15.05 -22.86 -31.91
C GLN A 36 -15.34 -21.66 -30.97
N TRP A 37 -15.18 -21.87 -29.67
CA TRP A 37 -15.37 -20.86 -28.65
C TRP A 37 -14.42 -21.11 -27.47
N LEU A 38 -14.18 -20.06 -26.71
CA LEU A 38 -13.47 -20.07 -25.43
C LEU A 38 -14.33 -19.33 -24.41
N VAL A 39 -14.64 -19.98 -23.29
CA VAL A 39 -15.35 -19.37 -22.17
C VAL A 39 -14.42 -19.29 -20.97
N ILE A 40 -14.24 -18.09 -20.41
CA ILE A 40 -13.42 -17.82 -19.23
C ILE A 40 -14.33 -17.35 -18.10
N PHE A 41 -14.28 -18.05 -16.97
CA PHE A 41 -14.91 -17.65 -15.72
C PHE A 41 -13.91 -16.83 -14.90
N THR A 42 -14.23 -15.56 -14.65
CA THR A 42 -13.35 -14.65 -13.91
C THR A 42 -13.47 -14.75 -12.40
N GLU A 43 -14.60 -15.27 -11.89
CA GLU A 43 -14.78 -15.61 -10.47
C GLU A 43 -15.36 -17.03 -10.32
N PRO A 44 -14.55 -18.09 -10.44
CA PRO A 44 -15.04 -19.47 -10.40
C PRO A 44 -15.75 -19.85 -9.09
N ALA A 45 -15.38 -19.25 -7.95
CA ALA A 45 -16.07 -19.45 -6.68
C ALA A 45 -17.54 -19.03 -6.75
N ALA A 46 -17.78 -17.81 -7.22
CA ALA A 46 -19.12 -17.24 -7.36
C ALA A 46 -19.96 -18.01 -8.41
N ALA A 47 -19.31 -18.56 -9.43
CA ALA A 47 -20.00 -19.30 -10.49
C ALA A 47 -20.38 -20.74 -10.10
N PHE A 48 -19.59 -21.41 -9.24
CA PHE A 48 -19.67 -22.87 -9.04
C PHE A 48 -19.81 -23.33 -7.58
N LEU A 49 -19.43 -22.50 -6.61
CA LEU A 49 -19.40 -22.84 -5.19
C LEU A 49 -20.50 -22.15 -4.40
N ASP A 50 -20.76 -20.89 -4.72
CA ASP A 50 -21.76 -20.08 -4.03
C ASP A 50 -23.18 -20.46 -4.48
N ALA A 51 -24.14 -20.38 -3.55
CA ALA A 51 -25.55 -20.62 -3.84
C ALA A 51 -26.28 -19.37 -4.39
N ALA A 52 -25.53 -18.30 -4.68
CA ALA A 52 -26.04 -17.04 -5.19
C ALA A 52 -26.19 -17.05 -6.73
N ASP A 53 -26.93 -16.07 -7.26
CA ASP A 53 -27.07 -15.91 -8.71
C ASP A 53 -25.72 -15.63 -9.39
N VAL A 54 -25.46 -16.35 -10.48
CA VAL A 54 -24.22 -16.21 -11.25
C VAL A 54 -24.25 -14.89 -12.02
N ASN A 55 -23.28 -14.01 -11.75
CA ASN A 55 -23.13 -12.75 -12.47
C ASN A 55 -22.56 -12.99 -13.87
N SER A 56 -23.34 -12.69 -14.91
CA SER A 56 -22.91 -12.84 -16.31
C SER A 56 -21.72 -11.96 -16.69
N ALA A 57 -21.48 -10.85 -15.99
CA ALA A 57 -20.30 -10.01 -16.21
C ALA A 57 -18.98 -10.73 -15.88
N ASN A 58 -19.04 -11.82 -15.10
CA ASN A 58 -17.89 -12.62 -14.74
C ASN A 58 -17.67 -13.82 -15.69
N ILE A 59 -18.39 -13.87 -16.80
CA ILE A 59 -18.29 -14.92 -17.81
C ILE A 59 -17.95 -14.28 -19.15
N LEU A 60 -16.71 -14.48 -19.59
CA LEU A 60 -16.24 -13.98 -20.88
C LEU A 60 -16.40 -15.09 -21.92
N VAL A 61 -17.05 -14.78 -23.03
CA VAL A 61 -17.26 -15.72 -24.14
C VAL A 61 -16.62 -15.15 -25.39
N PHE A 62 -15.65 -15.88 -25.93
CA PHE A 62 -14.95 -15.54 -27.16
C PHE A 62 -15.30 -16.58 -28.23
N GLN A 63 -15.54 -16.11 -29.44
CA GLN A 63 -15.72 -16.95 -30.62
C GLN A 63 -14.42 -17.01 -31.41
N THR A 64 -14.18 -18.08 -32.17
CA THR A 64 -12.90 -18.28 -32.89
C THR A 64 -12.53 -17.13 -33.82
N ASP A 65 -13.51 -16.45 -34.43
CA ASP A 65 -13.29 -15.28 -35.28
C ASP A 65 -12.79 -14.04 -34.52
N SER A 66 -13.02 -13.98 -33.20
CA SER A 66 -12.55 -12.91 -32.31
C SER A 66 -11.19 -13.17 -31.67
N PHE A 67 -10.65 -14.39 -31.73
CA PHE A 67 -9.45 -14.77 -30.94
C PHE A 67 -8.23 -13.91 -31.25
N VAL A 68 -7.96 -13.62 -32.53
CA VAL A 68 -6.80 -12.79 -32.92
C VAL A 68 -7.00 -11.34 -32.51
N ARG A 69 -8.22 -10.81 -32.62
CA ARG A 69 -8.52 -9.42 -32.25
C ARG A 69 -8.47 -9.21 -30.73
N GLU A 70 -8.92 -10.20 -29.97
CA GLU A 70 -9.02 -10.16 -28.51
C GLU A 70 -7.84 -10.87 -27.82
N SER A 71 -6.75 -11.19 -28.54
CA SER A 71 -5.67 -12.02 -28.02
C SER A 71 -5.06 -11.46 -26.74
N ASP A 72 -4.83 -10.15 -26.70
CA ASP A 72 -4.24 -9.48 -25.54
C ASP A 72 -5.17 -9.54 -24.32
N HIS A 73 -6.48 -9.47 -24.55
CA HIS A 73 -7.47 -9.62 -23.50
C HIS A 73 -7.52 -11.07 -23.01
N ILE A 74 -7.56 -12.06 -23.91
CA ILE A 74 -7.55 -13.48 -23.57
C ILE A 74 -6.30 -13.85 -22.78
N PHE A 75 -5.11 -13.48 -23.28
CA PHE A 75 -3.85 -13.71 -22.57
C PHE A 75 -3.75 -12.93 -21.26
N GLY A 76 -4.32 -11.72 -21.19
CA GLY A 76 -4.42 -10.96 -19.95
C GLY A 76 -5.22 -11.71 -18.88
N GLN A 77 -6.37 -12.29 -19.24
CA GLN A 77 -7.22 -13.06 -18.32
C GLN A 77 -6.59 -14.39 -17.90
N LEU A 78 -5.79 -15.00 -18.76
CA LEU A 78 -5.08 -16.27 -18.47
C LEU A 78 -3.63 -16.06 -18.05
N SER A 79 -3.23 -14.81 -17.78
CA SER A 79 -1.89 -14.51 -17.32
C SER A 79 -1.66 -15.11 -15.93
N TYR A 80 -0.41 -15.48 -15.65
CA TYR A 80 -0.04 -16.07 -14.36
C TYR A 80 -0.51 -15.22 -13.16
N GLY A 81 -0.46 -13.88 -13.28
CA GLY A 81 -0.96 -12.96 -12.25
C GLY A 81 -2.48 -13.00 -12.00
N GLN A 82 -3.29 -13.42 -12.98
CA GLN A 82 -4.73 -13.66 -12.79
C GLN A 82 -5.04 -15.09 -12.32
N LEU A 83 -4.12 -16.03 -12.55
CA LEU A 83 -4.28 -17.44 -12.18
C LEU A 83 -3.82 -17.73 -10.74
N VAL A 84 -2.83 -16.98 -10.26
CA VAL A 84 -2.27 -17.10 -8.92
C VAL A 84 -2.69 -15.88 -8.10
N THR A 85 -3.92 -15.89 -7.60
CA THR A 85 -4.46 -14.74 -6.83
C THR A 85 -4.14 -14.80 -5.34
N ASP A 86 -3.66 -15.93 -4.84
CA ASP A 86 -3.24 -16.09 -3.45
C ASP A 86 -1.72 -16.23 -3.37
N ILE A 87 -0.98 -15.16 -3.71
CA ILE A 87 0.36 -15.02 -3.14
C ILE A 87 0.14 -14.63 -1.68
N PRO A 88 0.50 -15.48 -0.70
CA PRO A 88 0.35 -15.14 0.71
C PRO A 88 1.05 -13.81 0.98
N SER A 89 0.34 -12.89 1.62
CA SER A 89 0.85 -11.55 1.88
C SER A 89 0.77 -11.25 3.37
N PRO A 90 1.86 -10.84 4.03
CA PRO A 90 3.23 -10.80 3.50
C PRO A 90 3.85 -12.21 3.40
N LEU A 91 4.79 -12.38 2.47
CA LEU A 91 5.72 -13.52 2.43
C LEU A 91 6.83 -13.33 3.47
N ARG A 92 7.33 -14.43 4.03
CA ARG A 92 8.65 -14.45 4.68
C ARG A 92 9.74 -14.57 3.62
N ALA A 93 10.96 -14.12 3.92
CA ALA A 93 12.08 -14.22 2.97
C ALA A 93 12.28 -15.67 2.50
N THR A 94 12.17 -16.63 3.43
CA THR A 94 12.30 -18.08 3.16
C THR A 94 11.22 -18.68 2.27
N GLN A 95 10.11 -17.96 2.04
CA GLN A 95 9.03 -18.41 1.16
C GLN A 95 9.21 -17.88 -0.27
N LEU A 96 10.09 -16.90 -0.47
CA LEU A 96 10.14 -16.08 -1.68
C LEU A 96 10.49 -16.88 -2.94
N SER A 97 11.44 -17.81 -2.84
CA SER A 97 11.86 -18.67 -3.96
C SER A 97 10.73 -19.55 -4.52
N GLY A 98 9.66 -19.79 -3.74
CA GLY A 98 8.46 -20.48 -4.19
C GLY A 98 7.53 -19.64 -5.09
N TYR A 99 7.69 -18.31 -5.11
CA TYR A 99 6.79 -17.38 -5.83
C TYR A 99 7.49 -16.53 -6.89
N ILE A 100 8.81 -16.37 -6.80
CA ILE A 100 9.60 -15.59 -7.75
C ILE A 100 11.03 -16.14 -7.87
N SER A 101 11.54 -16.21 -9.09
CA SER A 101 12.96 -16.48 -9.35
C SER A 101 13.74 -15.18 -9.47
N ALA A 102 15.05 -15.23 -9.22
CA ALA A 102 15.93 -14.06 -9.30
C ALA A 102 15.89 -13.35 -10.66
N ASN A 103 15.66 -14.10 -11.76
CA ASN A 103 15.58 -13.54 -13.12
C ASN A 103 14.24 -12.86 -13.41
N ALA A 104 13.20 -13.16 -12.64
CA ALA A 104 11.89 -12.55 -12.76
C ALA A 104 11.76 -11.28 -11.91
N VAL A 105 12.73 -10.96 -11.03
CA VAL A 105 12.73 -9.72 -10.25
C VAL A 105 13.08 -8.55 -11.18
N ARG A 106 12.13 -7.62 -11.32
CA ARG A 106 12.30 -6.38 -12.09
C ARG A 106 12.88 -5.27 -11.23
N ARG A 107 12.30 -5.05 -10.05
CA ARG A 107 12.69 -3.97 -9.10
C ARG A 107 12.50 -4.44 -7.66
N VAL A 108 13.27 -3.86 -6.75
CA VAL A 108 13.19 -4.10 -5.31
C VAL A 108 13.06 -2.77 -4.60
N PHE A 109 12.11 -2.64 -3.68
CA PHE A 109 11.88 -1.42 -2.91
C PHE A 109 11.87 -1.74 -1.42
N ARG A 110 12.38 -0.84 -0.58
CA ARG A 110 12.08 -0.87 0.85
C ARG A 110 10.64 -0.43 1.08
N ALA A 111 10.07 -0.99 2.12
CA ALA A 111 8.77 -0.63 2.62
C ALA A 111 8.75 -0.68 4.15
N LEU A 112 7.71 -0.11 4.73
CA LEU A 112 7.41 -0.22 6.14
C LEU A 112 5.98 -0.69 6.31
N TRP A 113 5.81 -1.74 7.11
CA TRP A 113 4.52 -1.99 7.73
C TRP A 113 4.39 -1.03 8.91
N THR A 114 3.40 -0.16 8.89
CA THR A 114 3.16 0.82 9.94
C THR A 114 1.82 0.54 10.59
N ARG A 115 1.82 0.42 11.91
CA ARG A 115 0.63 0.31 12.73
C ARG A 115 0.52 1.57 13.59
N TRP A 116 -0.64 2.19 13.57
CA TRP A 116 -1.00 3.27 14.46
C TRP A 116 -1.93 2.72 15.53
N GLU A 117 -1.69 2.96 16.80
CA GLU A 117 -2.64 2.54 17.84
C GLU A 117 -2.88 3.64 18.86
N ALA A 118 -4.13 3.76 19.30
CA ALA A 118 -4.48 4.52 20.48
C ALA A 118 -4.16 3.67 21.71
N SER A 119 -3.13 4.07 22.46
CA SER A 119 -2.70 3.40 23.68
C SER A 119 -3.14 4.20 24.92
N GLY A 120 -3.15 3.56 26.08
CA GLY A 120 -3.65 4.14 27.33
C GLY A 120 -5.06 3.64 27.69
N SER A 121 -5.83 4.43 28.44
CA SER A 121 -7.13 4.02 28.96
C SER A 121 -8.25 4.94 28.48
N ALA A 122 -8.95 4.54 27.42
CA ALA A 122 -10.00 5.33 26.77
C ALA A 122 -11.19 5.76 27.65
N GLY A 123 -11.26 5.35 28.93
CA GLY A 123 -12.33 5.74 29.85
C GLY A 123 -11.89 6.15 31.26
N VAL A 124 -10.60 6.07 31.60
CA VAL A 124 -10.13 6.32 32.98
C VAL A 124 -8.90 7.22 33.04
N LEU A 125 -8.02 7.18 32.03
CA LEU A 125 -6.76 7.92 32.01
C LEU A 125 -6.51 8.51 30.61
N ASP A 126 -5.35 9.12 30.43
CA ASP A 126 -4.96 9.68 29.14
C ASP A 126 -4.80 8.58 28.08
N THR A 127 -5.15 8.95 26.85
CA THR A 127 -4.93 8.14 25.65
C THR A 127 -3.91 8.86 24.78
N PHE A 128 -2.95 8.12 24.23
CA PHE A 128 -1.86 8.67 23.44
C PHE A 128 -1.56 7.79 22.22
N PRO A 129 -1.13 8.37 21.10
CA PRO A 129 -0.81 7.62 19.89
C PRO A 129 0.50 6.84 20.07
N GLN A 130 0.53 5.61 19.57
CA GLN A 130 1.76 4.87 19.31
C GLN A 130 1.88 4.57 17.82
N LEU A 131 3.06 4.84 17.26
CA LEU A 131 3.42 4.47 15.91
C LEU A 131 4.44 3.33 15.98
N ILE A 132 4.08 2.19 15.41
CA ILE A 132 4.92 0.99 15.38
C ILE A 132 5.26 0.70 13.93
N VAL A 133 6.55 0.53 13.64
CA VAL A 133 7.02 0.20 12.29
C VAL A 133 7.72 -1.15 12.28
N TYR A 134 7.56 -1.88 11.18
CA TYR A 134 8.24 -3.13 10.89
C TYR A 134 8.90 -3.02 9.52
N PRO A 135 10.15 -3.51 9.36
CA PRO A 135 10.78 -3.55 8.05
C PRO A 135 9.97 -4.45 7.11
N ALA A 136 9.73 -3.94 5.91
CA ALA A 136 9.14 -4.68 4.82
C ALA A 136 9.93 -4.40 3.53
N ALA A 137 9.68 -5.21 2.51
CA ALA A 137 10.20 -5.00 1.17
C ALA A 137 9.12 -5.34 0.15
N ILE A 138 9.23 -4.73 -1.03
CA ILE A 138 8.39 -5.06 -2.18
C ILE A 138 9.30 -5.48 -3.33
N LEU A 139 9.01 -6.65 -3.89
CA LEU A 139 9.62 -7.12 -5.12
C LEU A 139 8.58 -7.01 -6.22
N GLU A 140 8.93 -6.25 -7.26
CA GLU A 140 8.16 -6.25 -8.49
C GLU A 140 8.66 -7.36 -9.40
N ARG A 141 7.77 -8.25 -9.81
CA ARG A 141 8.04 -9.30 -10.77
C ARG A 141 7.90 -8.75 -12.20
N SER A 142 8.51 -9.43 -13.17
CA SER A 142 8.50 -9.05 -14.59
C SER A 142 7.10 -8.95 -15.21
N ASP A 143 6.11 -9.67 -14.67
CA ASP A 143 4.69 -9.59 -15.05
C ASP A 143 3.92 -8.44 -14.35
N GLY A 144 4.60 -7.62 -13.55
CA GLY A 144 4.01 -6.51 -12.81
C GLY A 144 3.43 -6.88 -11.44
N ALA A 145 3.49 -8.16 -11.02
CA ALA A 145 3.04 -8.54 -9.69
C ALA A 145 3.92 -7.93 -8.60
N LEU A 146 3.29 -7.47 -7.51
CA LEU A 146 3.98 -6.89 -6.35
C LEU A 146 3.96 -7.88 -5.18
N LEU A 147 5.10 -8.51 -4.93
CA LEU A 147 5.28 -9.43 -3.82
C LEU A 147 5.71 -8.63 -2.59
N GLN A 148 4.98 -8.79 -1.49
CA GLN A 148 5.24 -8.10 -0.23
C GLN A 148 5.98 -9.06 0.69
N VAL A 149 7.11 -8.62 1.23
CA VAL A 149 7.95 -9.45 2.12
C VAL A 149 8.10 -8.75 3.46
N ALA A 150 7.86 -9.47 4.55
CA ALA A 150 8.08 -8.99 5.91
C ALA A 150 8.37 -10.17 6.84
N GLU A 151 9.21 -9.96 7.85
CA GLU A 151 9.52 -10.98 8.87
C GLU A 151 8.70 -10.75 10.14
N GLY A 152 7.99 -11.79 10.58
CA GLY A 152 7.09 -11.72 11.72
C GLY A 152 7.83 -11.63 13.05
N ARG A 153 7.45 -10.63 13.87
CA ARG A 153 7.74 -10.45 15.31
C ARG A 153 9.13 -9.95 15.74
N SER A 154 10.21 -10.21 15.00
CA SER A 154 11.58 -9.97 15.50
C SER A 154 12.11 -8.54 15.35
N ALA A 155 11.45 -7.69 14.57
CA ALA A 155 12.01 -6.39 14.15
C ALA A 155 11.06 -5.19 14.33
N ARG A 156 10.12 -5.28 15.28
CA ARG A 156 9.23 -4.14 15.57
C ARG A 156 10.01 -3.00 16.21
N GLN A 157 9.75 -1.78 15.77
CA GLN A 157 10.35 -0.56 16.32
C GLN A 157 9.24 0.43 16.67
N PHE A 158 9.32 1.02 17.86
CA PHE A 158 8.41 2.08 18.29
C PHE A 158 9.01 3.41 17.85
N VAL A 159 8.27 4.17 17.04
CA VAL A 159 8.71 5.52 16.67
C VAL A 159 8.77 6.36 17.95
N PRO A 160 9.88 7.05 18.23
CA PRO A 160 10.00 7.84 19.44
C PRO A 160 9.28 9.18 19.30
N ALA A 161 8.50 9.54 20.32
CA ALA A 161 7.90 10.88 20.43
C ALA A 161 8.96 11.96 20.70
N ASP A 162 10.06 11.59 21.36
CA ASP A 162 11.21 12.48 21.59
C ASP A 162 12.16 12.49 20.38
N ALA A 163 12.26 13.65 19.74
CA ALA A 163 13.12 13.88 18.60
C ALA A 163 14.61 13.62 18.88
N THR A 164 15.07 13.73 20.15
CA THR A 164 16.49 13.48 20.49
C THR A 164 16.90 12.02 20.26
N THR A 165 15.95 11.09 20.37
CA THR A 165 16.18 9.65 20.17
C THR A 165 15.85 9.19 18.76
N LEU A 166 15.32 10.08 17.91
CA LEU A 166 14.88 9.73 16.55
C LEU A 166 16.03 9.19 15.69
N LYS A 167 17.23 9.76 15.79
CA LYS A 167 18.38 9.29 15.03
C LYS A 167 18.69 7.80 15.29
N GLY A 168 18.77 7.42 16.57
CA GLY A 168 19.02 6.03 16.96
C GLY A 168 17.91 5.09 16.49
N HIS A 169 16.66 5.54 16.50
CA HIS A 169 15.53 4.80 15.91
C HIS A 169 15.68 4.62 14.40
N LEU A 170 16.02 5.68 13.66
CA LEU A 170 16.22 5.61 12.20
C LEU A 170 17.34 4.63 11.83
N ASP A 171 18.44 4.63 12.59
CA ASP A 171 19.55 3.68 12.42
C ASP A 171 19.11 2.23 12.71
N ALA A 172 18.32 2.00 13.77
CA ALA A 172 17.79 0.68 14.10
C ALA A 172 16.82 0.14 13.03
N VAL A 173 15.95 1.00 12.49
CA VAL A 173 15.06 0.63 11.38
C VAL A 173 15.85 0.37 10.11
N ARG A 174 16.88 1.17 9.82
CA ARG A 174 17.80 0.94 8.69
C ARG A 174 18.47 -0.42 8.80
N GLN A 175 19.07 -0.74 9.95
CA GLN A 175 19.72 -2.03 10.18
C GLN A 175 18.74 -3.19 10.00
N SER A 176 17.53 -3.08 10.57
CA SER A 176 16.49 -4.11 10.45
C SER A 176 16.04 -4.31 8.99
N SER A 177 15.94 -3.22 8.23
CA SER A 177 15.61 -3.24 6.80
C SER A 177 16.74 -3.83 5.96
N ASP A 178 18.00 -3.51 6.27
CA ASP A 178 19.18 -4.09 5.62
C ASP A 178 19.26 -5.61 5.85
N SER A 179 19.01 -6.07 7.07
CA SER A 179 18.95 -7.51 7.38
C SER A 179 17.84 -8.23 6.63
N LEU A 180 16.67 -7.61 6.47
CA LEU A 180 15.58 -8.18 5.68
C LEU A 180 15.95 -8.31 4.19
N LEU A 181 16.56 -7.27 3.61
CA LEU A 181 17.01 -7.30 2.22
C LEU A 181 18.10 -8.35 2.00
N GLU A 182 19.06 -8.47 2.92
CA GLU A 182 20.09 -9.50 2.81
C GLU A 182 19.48 -10.91 2.85
N ALA A 183 18.54 -11.16 3.78
CA ALA A 183 17.81 -12.43 3.82
C ALA A 183 17.03 -12.70 2.51
N ILE A 184 16.42 -11.67 1.91
CA ILE A 184 15.75 -11.79 0.60
C ILE A 184 16.76 -12.16 -0.49
N PHE A 185 17.92 -11.49 -0.53
CA PHE A 185 18.94 -11.69 -1.56
C PHE A 185 19.64 -13.04 -1.43
N GLU A 186 19.85 -13.53 -0.21
CA GLU A 186 20.32 -14.89 0.05
C GLU A 186 19.32 -15.93 -0.48
N GLN A 187 18.02 -15.76 -0.24
CA GLN A 187 16.99 -16.68 -0.72
C GLN A 187 16.82 -16.67 -2.25
N LEU A 188 17.21 -15.58 -2.90
CA LEU A 188 17.22 -15.46 -4.37
C LEU A 188 18.59 -15.76 -4.98
N GLU A 189 19.61 -16.04 -4.16
CA GLU A 189 21.00 -16.25 -4.59
C GLU A 189 21.53 -15.13 -5.50
N ARG A 190 21.00 -13.91 -5.32
CA ARG A 190 21.31 -12.74 -6.14
C ARG A 190 21.06 -11.47 -5.36
N ARG A 191 22.01 -10.54 -5.45
CA ARG A 191 21.84 -9.16 -4.96
C ARG A 191 21.17 -8.27 -6.00
N PHE A 192 20.32 -7.38 -5.53
CA PHE A 192 19.62 -6.40 -6.34
C PHE A 192 19.91 -4.99 -5.82
N GLU A 193 19.91 -4.02 -6.74
CA GLU A 193 19.89 -2.62 -6.34
C GLU A 193 18.49 -2.24 -5.88
N VAL A 194 18.41 -1.54 -4.74
CA VAL A 194 17.16 -1.00 -4.23
C VAL A 194 16.77 0.20 -5.09
N SER A 195 15.56 0.15 -5.64
CA SER A 195 15.01 1.15 -6.53
C SER A 195 14.50 2.38 -5.77
N ASP A 196 14.66 3.55 -6.39
CA ASP A 196 14.11 4.80 -5.89
C ASP A 196 12.59 4.78 -5.80
N LEU A 197 12.05 5.58 -4.88
CA LEU A 197 10.61 5.68 -4.67
C LEU A 197 9.87 6.10 -5.95
N ALA A 198 10.44 7.01 -6.73
CA ALA A 198 9.85 7.47 -8.00
C ALA A 198 9.69 6.36 -9.05
N ALA A 199 10.44 5.26 -8.94
CA ALA A 199 10.32 4.11 -9.83
C ALA A 199 9.18 3.16 -9.44
N PHE A 200 8.54 3.32 -8.27
CA PHE A 200 7.49 2.40 -7.86
C PHE A 200 6.23 2.56 -8.75
N PRO A 201 5.69 1.45 -9.33
CA PRO A 201 4.53 1.53 -10.21
C PRO A 201 3.21 1.91 -9.52
N GLY A 202 3.19 1.88 -8.18
CA GLY A 202 1.98 2.11 -7.39
C GLY A 202 1.27 0.82 -7.03
N PHE A 203 0.60 0.82 -5.89
CA PHE A 203 -0.33 -0.26 -5.55
C PHE A 203 -1.53 -0.25 -6.51
N PRO A 204 -2.02 -1.42 -6.93
CA PRO A 204 -3.25 -1.50 -7.71
C PRO A 204 -4.41 -0.92 -6.88
N VAL A 205 -5.24 -0.11 -7.53
CA VAL A 205 -6.46 0.41 -6.91
C VAL A 205 -7.45 -0.75 -6.84
N THR A 206 -7.73 -1.25 -5.63
CA THR A 206 -8.84 -2.19 -5.45
C THR A 206 -10.14 -1.40 -5.55
N PRO A 207 -10.98 -1.60 -6.58
CA PRO A 207 -12.30 -0.99 -6.59
C PRO A 207 -13.07 -1.53 -5.38
N LEU A 208 -13.55 -0.63 -4.51
CA LEU A 208 -14.42 -1.00 -3.40
C LEU A 208 -15.65 -1.73 -3.98
N ARG A 209 -15.78 -3.03 -3.70
CA ARG A 209 -16.99 -3.81 -4.03
C ARG A 209 -18.20 -3.05 -3.46
N GLY A 210 -19.09 -2.59 -4.35
CA GLY A 210 -20.32 -1.88 -3.98
C GLY A 210 -20.39 -0.39 -4.33
N SER A 211 -19.32 0.22 -4.86
CA SER A 211 -19.44 1.58 -5.40
C SER A 211 -20.17 1.51 -6.75
N ARG A 212 -21.42 1.97 -6.77
CA ARG A 212 -22.16 2.20 -8.02
C ARG A 212 -21.31 3.10 -8.90
N VAL A 213 -20.81 2.56 -10.01
CA VAL A 213 -20.19 3.34 -11.09
C VAL A 213 -21.26 4.31 -11.59
N GLY A 214 -21.19 5.53 -11.09
CA GLY A 214 -22.21 6.56 -11.30
C GLY A 214 -21.57 7.93 -11.26
N LEU A 215 -21.40 8.50 -12.46
CA LEU A 215 -21.40 9.95 -12.76
C LEU A 215 -20.18 10.81 -12.39
N VAL A 216 -19.08 10.27 -11.86
CA VAL A 216 -17.83 11.05 -11.74
C VAL A 216 -16.87 10.60 -12.85
N PRO A 217 -16.42 11.50 -13.77
CA PRO A 217 -15.37 11.18 -14.72
C PRO A 217 -14.16 10.65 -13.95
N GLU A 218 -13.60 9.51 -14.37
CA GLU A 218 -12.34 9.04 -13.79
C GLU A 218 -11.29 10.16 -13.90
N PRO A 219 -10.53 10.46 -12.83
CA PRO A 219 -9.46 11.44 -12.90
C PRO A 219 -8.52 11.10 -14.06
N LEU A 220 -8.27 12.06 -14.94
CA LEU A 220 -7.47 11.91 -16.16
C LEU A 220 -6.06 11.33 -15.92
N GLN A 221 -5.56 11.39 -14.68
CA GLN A 221 -4.37 10.68 -14.22
C GLN A 221 -4.60 10.18 -12.79
N ARG A 222 -4.71 8.85 -12.62
CA ARG A 222 -4.74 8.24 -11.28
C ARG A 222 -3.38 8.43 -10.62
N ARG A 223 -3.37 9.07 -9.46
CA ARG A 223 -2.17 9.26 -8.64
C ARG A 223 -1.60 7.91 -8.20
N VAL A 224 -0.30 7.69 -8.40
CA VAL A 224 0.44 6.50 -7.95
C VAL A 224 0.24 6.30 -6.45
N GLN A 225 -0.25 5.14 -6.03
CA GLN A 225 -0.51 4.87 -4.60
C GLN A 225 0.73 4.25 -3.94
N PHE A 226 1.36 4.96 -3.02
CA PHE A 226 2.54 4.48 -2.25
C PHE A 226 2.18 3.92 -0.88
N VAL A 227 0.95 4.13 -0.45
CA VAL A 227 0.43 3.67 0.84
C VAL A 227 -0.80 2.85 0.58
N ARG A 228 -0.83 1.64 1.11
CA ARG A 228 -1.96 0.73 1.03
C ARG A 228 -2.42 0.41 2.45
N PRO A 229 -3.66 0.73 2.82
CA PRO A 229 -4.28 0.19 4.03
C PRO A 229 -4.29 -1.33 3.99
N TRP A 230 -4.07 -1.97 5.13
CA TRP A 230 -4.14 -3.40 5.22
C TRP A 230 -5.62 -3.87 5.24
N PRO A 231 -5.99 -4.93 4.50
CA PRO A 231 -7.36 -5.44 4.53
C PRO A 231 -7.83 -5.72 5.95
N ASP A 232 -9.04 -5.28 6.27
CA ASP A 232 -9.73 -5.51 7.55
C ASP A 232 -8.99 -4.98 8.80
N ARG A 233 -7.98 -4.12 8.62
CA ARG A 233 -7.20 -3.46 9.68
C ARG A 233 -7.04 -1.98 9.35
N ALA A 234 -7.97 -1.15 9.84
CA ALA A 234 -8.01 0.29 9.54
C ALA A 234 -6.79 1.07 10.08
N ASP A 235 -6.04 0.46 10.98
CA ASP A 235 -4.93 1.00 11.74
C ASP A 235 -3.55 0.53 11.22
N GLU A 236 -3.53 -0.36 10.22
CA GLU A 236 -2.32 -0.92 9.63
C GLU A 236 -2.16 -0.50 8.17
N PHE A 237 -0.95 -0.12 7.80
CA PHE A 237 -0.61 0.44 6.51
C PHE A 237 0.70 -0.16 5.99
N LEU A 238 0.75 -0.52 4.71
CA LEU A 238 2.00 -0.81 4.02
C LEU A 238 2.44 0.43 3.23
N LEU A 239 3.62 0.97 3.55
CA LEU A 239 4.19 2.16 2.94
C LEU A 239 5.42 1.79 2.14
N VAL A 240 5.46 2.19 0.87
CA VAL A 240 6.68 2.08 0.06
C VAL A 240 7.56 3.28 0.30
N THR A 241 8.83 3.03 0.62
CA THR A 241 9.82 4.08 0.93
C THR A 241 10.96 4.12 -0.09
N GLY A 242 10.97 3.19 -1.06
CA GLY A 242 11.95 3.15 -2.14
C GLY A 242 13.34 2.80 -1.62
N ALA A 243 14.32 3.68 -1.83
CA ALA A 243 15.67 3.52 -1.29
C ALA A 243 15.77 3.88 0.21
N SER A 244 14.86 4.69 0.74
CA SER A 244 14.85 5.11 2.15
C SER A 244 14.35 3.99 3.07
N SER A 245 14.95 3.83 4.25
CA SER A 245 14.51 2.85 5.25
C SER A 245 13.30 3.32 6.08
N HIS A 246 13.01 4.63 6.10
CA HIS A 246 11.91 5.20 6.86
C HIS A 246 11.18 6.30 6.08
N PHE A 247 9.92 6.55 6.42
CA PHE A 247 9.16 7.68 5.88
C PHE A 247 9.49 9.04 6.53
N LEU A 248 10.21 9.02 7.65
CA LEU A 248 10.64 10.18 8.41
C LEU A 248 12.08 10.49 8.04
N LEU A 249 12.40 11.78 7.97
CA LEU A 249 13.77 12.27 7.90
C LEU A 249 14.29 12.52 9.32
N GLU A 250 15.62 12.50 9.52
CA GLU A 250 16.26 12.85 10.80
C GLU A 250 15.85 14.26 11.26
N GLY A 251 15.69 15.18 10.33
CA GLY A 251 15.12 16.50 10.55
C GLY A 251 14.43 17.04 9.30
N PRO A 252 13.72 18.17 9.42
CA PRO A 252 13.13 18.86 8.29
C PRO A 252 14.22 19.38 7.35
N THR A 253 13.97 19.32 6.05
CA THR A 253 14.86 19.90 5.03
C THR A 253 14.93 21.43 5.06
N VAL A 254 14.07 22.05 5.88
CA VAL A 254 13.98 23.49 6.06
C VAL A 254 13.84 23.78 7.55
N ASP A 255 14.86 24.42 8.11
CA ASP A 255 14.93 24.85 9.51
C ASP A 255 15.78 26.14 9.58
N PRO A 256 15.31 27.23 10.22
CA PRO A 256 14.06 27.37 10.97
C PRO A 256 12.80 27.38 10.09
N CYS A 257 11.66 26.99 10.68
CA CYS A 257 10.35 27.08 10.05
C CYS A 257 9.30 27.45 11.10
N MET A 258 8.58 28.57 10.91
CA MET A 258 7.54 29.01 11.85
C MET A 258 6.44 27.96 12.07
N GLY A 259 6.20 27.12 11.05
CA GLY A 259 5.20 26.07 11.09
C GLY A 259 5.41 25.07 12.22
N HIS A 260 6.64 24.90 12.73
CA HIS A 260 6.92 23.96 13.82
C HIS A 260 6.33 24.41 15.15
N ASN A 261 6.05 25.72 15.32
CA ASN A 261 5.52 26.29 16.55
C ASN A 261 4.14 26.92 16.32
N TRP A 262 3.14 26.45 17.05
CA TRP A 262 1.78 26.96 16.94
C TRP A 262 1.65 28.43 17.34
N ALA A 263 2.37 28.89 18.37
CA ALA A 263 2.33 30.28 18.81
C ALA A 263 2.87 31.22 17.72
N SER A 264 3.96 30.84 17.04
CA SER A 264 4.48 31.58 15.89
C SER A 264 3.48 31.64 14.73
N CYS A 265 2.73 30.55 14.50
CA CYS A 265 1.64 30.56 13.51
C CYS A 265 0.47 31.46 13.94
N GLN A 266 0.15 31.49 15.24
CA GLN A 266 -0.91 32.32 15.80
C GLN A 266 -0.60 33.81 15.68
N GLU A 267 0.63 34.21 15.98
CA GLU A 267 1.11 35.60 15.81
C GLU A 267 0.95 36.08 14.36
N ALA A 268 1.08 35.18 13.39
CA ALA A 268 0.87 35.44 11.97
C ALA A 268 -0.56 35.17 11.46
N GLY A 269 -1.48 34.72 12.30
CA GLY A 269 -2.87 34.41 11.93
C GLY A 269 -3.04 33.23 10.97
N VAL A 270 -2.06 32.33 10.91
CA VAL A 270 -2.02 31.15 10.02
C VAL A 270 -2.03 29.83 10.79
N GLU A 271 -2.43 29.83 12.06
CA GLU A 271 -2.51 28.66 12.92
C GLU A 271 -3.68 27.72 12.56
N VAL A 272 -3.42 26.43 12.69
CA VAL A 272 -4.44 25.36 12.63
C VAL A 272 -4.99 25.09 14.02
N GLY A 273 -6.30 24.85 14.12
CA GLY A 273 -6.97 24.60 15.39
C GLY A 273 -7.10 25.84 16.29
N ARG A 274 -7.64 25.65 17.50
CA ARG A 274 -7.86 26.74 18.47
C ARG A 274 -6.79 26.83 19.57
N ALA A 275 -5.95 25.80 19.69
CA ALA A 275 -4.96 25.68 20.73
C ALA A 275 -3.76 24.84 20.23
N PRO A 276 -2.56 25.00 20.83
CA PRO A 276 -1.41 24.19 20.49
C PRO A 276 -1.61 22.72 20.89
N VAL A 277 -1.06 21.81 20.10
CA VAL A 277 -0.89 20.40 20.47
C VAL A 277 0.27 20.32 21.47
N ILE A 278 -0.02 20.31 22.77
CA ILE A 278 0.98 20.30 23.84
C ILE A 278 1.35 18.88 24.33
N PHE A 279 0.50 17.90 24.02
CA PHE A 279 0.74 16.47 24.23
C PHE A 279 0.44 15.73 22.93
N SER A 280 1.07 14.57 22.71
CA SER A 280 0.71 13.71 21.60
C SER A 280 -0.76 13.31 21.71
N SER A 281 -1.49 13.32 20.59
CA SER A 281 -2.94 13.18 20.56
C SER A 281 -3.40 12.12 19.57
N VAL A 282 -4.46 11.42 19.95
CA VAL A 282 -5.17 10.48 19.09
C VAL A 282 -6.24 11.17 18.23
N ASP A 283 -6.77 12.30 18.71
CA ASP A 283 -7.70 13.16 17.99
C ASP A 283 -7.45 14.65 18.34
N PRO A 284 -6.87 15.45 17.44
CA PRO A 284 -6.40 15.06 16.12
C PRO A 284 -5.23 14.07 16.20
N LYS A 285 -5.01 13.28 15.14
CA LYS A 285 -3.86 12.37 15.02
C LYS A 285 -2.57 13.18 14.92
N ALA A 286 -1.90 13.37 16.05
CA ALA A 286 -0.70 14.18 16.15
C ALA A 286 0.30 13.50 17.08
N PHE A 287 1.35 12.91 16.51
CA PHE A 287 2.38 12.23 17.26
C PHE A 287 3.41 13.21 17.84
N TYR A 288 3.77 14.26 17.08
CA TYR A 288 4.68 15.31 17.51
C TYR A 288 3.93 16.55 18.00
N ILE A 289 4.41 17.15 19.08
CA ILE A 289 3.83 18.33 19.73
C ILE A 289 4.33 19.64 19.12
N SER A 290 3.59 20.72 19.35
CA SER A 290 4.02 22.07 18.97
C SER A 290 5.38 22.40 19.58
N GLY A 291 6.29 22.91 18.74
CA GLY A 291 7.69 23.18 19.07
C GLY A 291 8.65 22.08 18.62
N ALA A 292 8.17 20.87 18.29
CA ALA A 292 9.01 19.83 17.71
C ALA A 292 9.30 20.09 16.22
N ASN A 293 10.50 19.75 15.77
CA ASN A 293 10.93 19.94 14.37
C ASN A 293 10.12 19.13 13.34
N HIS A 294 9.42 18.09 13.80
CA HIS A 294 8.55 17.25 12.98
C HIS A 294 7.07 17.66 13.06
N HIS A 295 6.74 18.71 13.81
CA HIS A 295 5.37 19.22 13.91
C HIS A 295 5.08 20.29 12.86
N CYS A 296 3.82 20.45 12.46
CA CYS A 296 3.38 21.55 11.60
C CYS A 296 2.00 22.05 12.03
N ALA A 297 1.93 23.32 12.46
CA ALA A 297 0.74 24.02 12.90
C ALA A 297 0.19 25.01 11.85
N HIS A 298 0.72 25.02 10.62
CA HIS A 298 0.35 26.01 9.61
C HIS A 298 -0.95 25.62 8.87
N ARG A 299 -2.05 26.34 9.10
CA ARG A 299 -3.39 26.09 8.51
C ARG A 299 -3.38 25.93 7.00
N GLY A 300 -2.73 26.85 6.28
CA GLY A 300 -2.65 26.76 4.81
C GLY A 300 -1.91 25.51 4.30
N ILE A 301 -1.05 24.88 5.10
CA ILE A 301 -0.44 23.58 4.77
C ILE A 301 -1.45 22.46 5.01
N HIS A 302 -2.13 22.48 6.16
CA HIS A 302 -3.18 21.51 6.49
C HIS A 302 -4.29 21.47 5.45
N ASP A 303 -4.81 22.63 5.03
CA ASP A 303 -5.87 22.73 4.02
C ASP A 303 -5.44 22.09 2.70
N ARG A 304 -4.18 22.29 2.29
CA ARG A 304 -3.64 21.74 1.03
C ARG A 304 -3.27 20.25 1.12
N ARG A 305 -3.13 19.68 2.33
CA ARG A 305 -2.81 18.24 2.51
C ARG A 305 -3.98 17.34 2.14
N GLN A 306 -5.21 17.85 2.18
CA GLN A 306 -6.41 17.07 1.89
C GLN A 306 -6.35 16.50 0.46
N GLY A 307 -6.24 15.17 0.33
CA GLY A 307 -6.06 14.47 -0.95
C GLY A 307 -4.61 14.37 -1.46
N SER A 308 -3.69 15.14 -0.88
CA SER A 308 -2.27 15.22 -1.31
C SER A 308 -1.32 14.48 -0.36
N CYS A 309 -1.63 14.36 0.92
CA CYS A 309 -0.71 13.73 1.88
C CYS A 309 -0.96 12.21 2.02
N TYR A 310 0.06 11.39 1.76
CA TYR A 310 -0.04 9.92 1.90
C TYR A 310 -0.10 9.42 3.34
N VAL A 311 0.46 10.17 4.29
CA VAL A 311 0.55 9.75 5.71
C VAL A 311 -0.56 10.35 6.59
N ALA A 312 -1.41 11.23 6.02
CA ALA A 312 -2.50 11.89 6.75
C ALA A 312 -3.50 10.91 7.39
N ALA A 313 -3.60 9.69 6.85
CA ALA A 313 -4.46 8.65 7.41
C ALA A 313 -4.10 8.28 8.86
N PHE A 314 -2.84 8.40 9.25
CA PHE A 314 -2.36 8.05 10.60
C PHE A 314 -1.56 9.17 11.29
N GLU A 315 -1.19 10.23 10.58
CA GLU A 315 -0.46 11.37 11.16
C GLU A 315 -0.81 12.68 10.43
N SER A 316 -1.54 13.56 11.09
CA SER A 316 -2.11 14.78 10.48
C SER A 316 -1.20 16.00 10.63
N PHE A 317 -0.32 16.04 11.63
CA PHE A 317 0.51 17.19 11.99
C PHE A 317 1.98 17.05 11.59
N LEU A 318 2.43 15.91 11.07
CA LEU A 318 3.82 15.74 10.61
C LEU A 318 4.24 16.81 9.61
N CYS A 319 5.38 17.47 9.81
CA CYS A 319 5.95 18.43 8.88
C CYS A 319 6.24 17.78 7.51
N CYS A 320 5.74 18.39 6.43
CA CYS A 320 5.97 17.87 5.08
C CYS A 320 7.45 17.87 4.71
N ARG A 321 8.25 18.80 5.24
CA ARG A 321 9.70 18.89 5.02
C ARG A 321 10.50 17.86 5.81
N ALA A 322 9.87 17.15 6.75
CA ALA A 322 10.49 16.06 7.53
C ALA A 322 10.04 14.67 7.05
N CYS A 323 9.46 14.57 5.84
CA CYS A 323 8.92 13.34 5.28
C CYS A 323 9.49 13.05 3.89
N ILE A 324 9.80 11.79 3.60
CA ILE A 324 10.34 11.38 2.29
C ILE A 324 9.38 11.66 1.12
N PHE A 325 8.08 11.71 1.39
CA PHE A 325 7.06 11.96 0.36
C PHE A 325 7.00 13.43 -0.06
N GLN A 326 7.84 14.34 0.48
CA GLN A 326 7.75 15.77 0.22
C GLN A 326 7.69 16.12 -1.27
N GLN A 327 8.54 15.52 -2.11
CA GLN A 327 8.61 15.80 -3.55
C GLN A 327 7.46 15.18 -4.34
N ILE A 328 6.79 14.18 -3.78
CA ILE A 328 5.66 13.48 -4.42
C ILE A 328 4.32 14.14 -4.02
N CYS A 329 4.24 14.63 -2.78
CA CYS A 329 3.10 15.40 -2.30
C CYS A 329 3.10 16.84 -2.84
N TRP A 330 4.29 17.39 -3.09
CA TRP A 330 4.50 18.79 -3.49
C TRP A 330 5.50 18.89 -4.65
N PRO A 331 5.15 18.37 -5.85
CA PRO A 331 6.06 18.43 -6.98
C PRO A 331 6.31 19.89 -7.40
N ASP A 332 7.53 20.17 -7.84
CA ASP A 332 7.93 21.51 -8.30
C ASP A 332 6.99 22.01 -9.41
N GLY A 333 6.53 23.26 -9.29
CA GLY A 333 5.62 23.89 -10.24
C GLY A 333 4.14 23.51 -10.07
N ALA A 334 3.79 22.56 -9.19
CA ALA A 334 2.40 22.24 -8.87
C ALA A 334 1.87 23.11 -7.73
N GLY A 335 1.42 24.31 -8.09
CA GLY A 335 0.76 25.23 -7.16
C GLY A 335 1.71 26.19 -6.41
N PRO A 336 1.17 27.01 -5.50
CA PRO A 336 1.95 27.98 -4.75
C PRO A 336 2.96 27.28 -3.84
N ALA A 337 4.18 27.83 -3.80
CA ALA A 337 5.26 27.32 -2.97
C ALA A 337 4.79 27.07 -1.53
N LEU A 338 5.33 26.01 -0.92
CA LEU A 338 5.11 25.77 0.50
C LEU A 338 5.65 26.97 1.29
N PRO A 339 4.87 27.60 2.19
CA PRO A 339 5.34 28.69 3.06
C PRO A 339 6.41 28.26 4.09
N CYS A 340 7.04 27.10 3.91
CA CYS A 340 8.07 26.59 4.81
C CYS A 340 9.38 27.37 4.62
N GLY A 341 10.08 27.65 5.71
CA GLY A 341 11.38 28.35 5.68
C GLY A 341 11.29 29.86 5.73
N LEU A 342 10.08 30.41 5.88
CA LEU A 342 9.90 31.78 6.29
C LEU A 342 10.11 31.85 7.81
N SER A 343 11.18 32.51 8.21
CA SER A 343 11.31 33.16 9.52
C SER A 343 10.57 34.48 9.41
N ASN A 344 9.71 34.83 10.37
CA ASN A 344 9.16 36.19 10.44
C ASN A 344 10.29 37.23 10.55
#